data_AF-A0A9D6RN24-F1
#
_entry.id   AF-A0A9D6RN24-F1
#
_cell.length_a   1.000
_cell.length_b   1.000
_cell.length_c   1.000
_cell.angle_alpha   90.00
_cell.angle_beta   90.00
_cell.angle_gamma   90.00
#
_symmetry.space_group_name_H-M   'P 1'
#
loop_
_entity.id
_entity.type
_entity.pdbx_description
1 polymer ?
#
loop_
_entity_poly.entity_id
_entity_poly.type
_entity_poly.pdbx_seq_one_letter_code
_entity_poly.pdbx_strand_id
1 'polypeptide(L)'
;MKRVALLFLFVTALEWVAFRIHRNHPLVWPEYFSTVLLVIALVTCWAGIEAARWLLRTSPAARMPGPISDWTRLWVWIGPVGGALLCLGCLLGSLANKISPSHLAGFLVVGHFSGGALAWVAALPWAAPDLYRDPDAGYVEKTLLNLGLFTHALGFLTFFLVYPGTHPEFSIGWLLASAYFFNFILYYLMVSVLCWAAIFRFWRPVVEDDIEPGIEVLDIEEDEE
;
A
#
# COMPACT_ATOMS: atom_id res chain seq x y z
N MET A 1 -11.23 -12.72 4.81
CA MET A 1 -12.32 -11.77 4.47
C MET A 1 -13.17 -11.30 5.63
N LYS A 2 -14.00 -12.14 6.28
CA LYS A 2 -14.93 -11.67 7.34
C LYS A 2 -14.25 -10.82 8.43
N ARG A 3 -13.09 -11.27 8.94
CA ARG A 3 -12.31 -10.53 9.95
C ARG A 3 -11.75 -9.20 9.45
N VAL A 4 -11.23 -9.14 8.21
CA VAL A 4 -10.71 -7.91 7.58
C VAL A 4 -11.84 -6.90 7.36
N ALA A 5 -13.00 -7.38 6.87
CA ALA A 5 -14.17 -6.53 6.67
C ALA A 5 -14.72 -5.98 8.01
N LEU A 6 -14.76 -6.80 9.06
CA LEU A 6 -15.16 -6.36 10.40
C LEU A 6 -14.19 -5.31 10.96
N LEU A 7 -12.88 -5.53 10.82
CA LEU A 7 -11.86 -4.57 11.25
C LEU A 7 -11.96 -3.26 10.47
N PHE A 8 -12.22 -3.32 9.17
CA PHE A 8 -12.50 -2.14 8.35
C PHE A 8 -13.71 -1.37 8.87
N LEU A 9 -14.87 -2.02 9.01
CA LEU A 9 -16.08 -1.37 9.51
C LEU A 9 -15.87 -0.77 10.91
N PHE A 10 -15.13 -1.47 11.78
CA PHE A 10 -14.82 -0.99 13.12
C PHE A 10 -13.92 0.24 13.10
N VAL A 11 -12.84 0.22 12.31
CA VAL A 11 -11.94 1.38 12.13
C VAL A 11 -12.69 2.56 11.54
N THR A 12 -13.46 2.37 10.47
CA THR A 12 -14.28 3.43 9.87
C THR A 12 -15.28 4.02 10.86
N ALA A 13 -15.89 3.20 11.73
CA ALA A 13 -16.79 3.68 12.77
C ALA A 13 -16.06 4.54 13.82
N LEU A 14 -14.88 4.10 14.29
CA LEU A 14 -14.08 4.87 15.24
C LEU A 14 -13.61 6.21 14.65
N GLU A 15 -13.19 6.21 13.39
CA GLU A 15 -12.76 7.41 12.67
C GLU A 15 -13.92 8.38 12.47
N TRP A 16 -15.11 7.87 12.13
CA TRP A 16 -16.32 8.68 12.04
C TRP A 16 -16.66 9.34 13.39
N VAL A 17 -16.55 8.60 14.49
CA VAL A 17 -16.76 9.14 15.84
C VAL A 17 -15.71 10.22 16.16
N ALA A 18 -14.43 9.97 15.87
CA ALA A 18 -13.36 10.94 16.08
C ALA A 18 -13.58 12.23 15.28
N PHE A 19 -13.98 12.12 14.00
CA PHE A 19 -14.32 13.26 13.16
C PHE A 19 -15.51 14.07 13.72
N ARG A 20 -16.54 13.38 14.22
CA ARG A 20 -17.71 14.03 14.84
C ARG A 20 -17.38 14.77 16.13
N ILE A 21 -16.41 14.27 16.91
CA ILE A 21 -15.89 14.98 18.09
C ILE A 21 -15.06 16.19 17.64
N HIS A 22 -14.16 16.00 16.67
CA HIS A 22 -13.24 17.03 16.18
C HIS A 22 -13.97 18.24 15.59
N ARG A 23 -15.00 18.03 14.76
CA ARG A 23 -15.75 19.12 14.10
C ARG A 23 -16.50 20.04 15.08
N ASN A 24 -16.76 19.58 16.30
CA ASN A 24 -17.59 20.29 17.28
C ASN A 24 -16.76 21.00 18.37
N HIS A 25 -15.43 20.81 18.43
CA HIS A 25 -14.56 21.34 19.50
C HIS A 25 -13.32 22.05 18.91
N PRO A 26 -13.39 23.36 18.62
CA PRO A 26 -12.33 24.02 17.85
C PRO A 26 -11.04 24.31 18.61
N LEU A 27 -11.04 24.33 19.96
CA LEU A 27 -9.93 24.94 20.73
C LEU A 27 -9.53 24.21 22.02
N VAL A 28 -10.37 23.35 22.59
CA VAL A 28 -10.05 22.55 23.77
C VAL A 28 -10.49 21.12 23.52
N TRP A 29 -9.51 20.23 23.35
CA TRP A 29 -9.78 18.82 23.17
C TRP A 29 -9.95 18.14 24.53
N PRO A 30 -10.86 17.16 24.65
CA PRO A 30 -10.88 16.33 25.85
C PRO A 30 -9.53 15.65 26.05
N GLU A 31 -9.08 15.51 27.29
CA GLU A 31 -7.76 14.91 27.62
C GLU A 31 -7.60 13.50 27.03
N TYR A 32 -8.71 12.75 26.92
CA TYR A 32 -8.73 11.40 26.35
C TYR A 32 -8.63 11.36 24.81
N PHE A 33 -8.70 12.50 24.11
CA PHE A 33 -8.77 12.53 22.65
C PHE A 33 -7.48 12.00 22.00
N SER A 34 -6.32 12.33 22.55
CA SER A 34 -5.03 11.78 22.11
C SER A 34 -4.97 10.26 22.29
N THR A 35 -5.51 9.74 23.40
CA THR A 35 -5.63 8.30 23.64
C THR A 35 -6.55 7.63 22.63
N VAL A 36 -7.68 8.25 22.28
CA VAL A 36 -8.59 7.74 21.24
C VAL A 36 -7.90 7.69 19.88
N LEU A 37 -7.16 8.73 19.49
CA LEU A 37 -6.39 8.75 18.25
C LEU A 37 -5.29 7.66 18.23
N LEU A 38 -4.62 7.44 19.36
CA LEU A 38 -3.64 6.34 19.49
C LEU A 38 -4.30 4.97 19.34
N VAL A 39 -5.44 4.75 19.99
CA VAL A 39 -6.18 3.48 19.86
C VAL A 39 -6.61 3.25 18.42
N ILE A 40 -7.13 4.29 17.74
CA ILE A 40 -7.46 4.22 16.31
C ILE A 40 -6.23 3.82 15.51
N ALA A 41 -5.09 4.51 15.69
CA ALA A 41 -3.85 4.19 14.98
C ALA A 41 -3.40 2.74 15.19
N LEU A 42 -3.41 2.24 16.44
CA LEU A 42 -3.03 0.86 16.75
C LEU A 42 -3.97 -0.17 16.10
N VAL A 43 -5.28 0.07 16.15
CA VAL A 43 -6.27 -0.81 15.53
C VAL A 43 -6.12 -0.78 14.01
N THR A 44 -5.88 0.39 13.41
CA THR A 44 -5.66 0.53 11.97
C THR A 44 -4.39 -0.18 11.51
N CYS A 45 -3.30 -0.08 12.27
CA CYS A 45 -2.08 -0.85 12.02
C CYS A 45 -2.34 -2.36 12.09
N TRP A 46 -3.03 -2.83 13.13
CA TRP A 46 -3.37 -4.25 13.26
C TRP A 46 -4.28 -4.74 12.12
N ALA A 47 -5.32 -3.98 11.79
CA ALA A 47 -6.20 -4.24 10.67
C ALA A 47 -5.43 -4.30 9.35
N GLY A 48 -4.47 -3.39 9.16
CA GLY A 48 -3.58 -3.39 8.01
C GLY A 48 -2.77 -4.68 7.91
N ILE A 49 -2.15 -5.13 9.01
CA ILE A 49 -1.40 -6.40 9.05
C ILE A 49 -2.30 -7.59 8.70
N GLU A 50 -3.51 -7.64 9.23
CA GLU A 50 -4.47 -8.73 8.93
C GLU A 50 -4.94 -8.68 7.46
N ALA A 51 -5.17 -7.49 6.90
CA ALA A 51 -5.52 -7.30 5.50
C ALA A 51 -4.38 -7.74 4.57
N ALA A 52 -3.15 -7.34 4.90
CA ALA A 52 -1.93 -7.74 4.22
C ALA A 52 -1.71 -9.26 4.22
N ARG A 53 -1.79 -9.90 5.39
CA ARG A 53 -1.67 -11.36 5.52
C ARG A 53 -2.75 -12.08 4.72
N TRP A 54 -3.98 -11.57 4.78
CA TRP A 54 -5.08 -12.12 4.00
C TRP A 54 -4.84 -11.97 2.50
N LEU A 55 -4.35 -10.80 2.04
CA LEU A 55 -4.01 -10.58 0.63
C LEU A 55 -2.93 -11.56 0.17
N LEU A 56 -1.83 -11.68 0.93
CA LEU A 56 -0.74 -12.59 0.60
C LEU A 56 -1.27 -14.01 0.39
N ARG A 57 -2.00 -14.55 1.38
CA ARG A 57 -2.56 -15.92 1.35
C ARG A 57 -3.59 -16.18 0.25
N THR A 58 -4.22 -15.13 -0.27
CA THR A 58 -5.25 -15.27 -1.32
C THR A 58 -4.73 -14.88 -2.70
N SER A 59 -3.57 -14.24 -2.77
CA SER A 59 -2.90 -13.91 -4.02
C SER A 59 -2.06 -15.09 -4.52
N PRO A 60 -1.84 -15.20 -5.84
CA PRO A 60 -0.87 -16.14 -6.40
C PRO A 60 0.54 -16.01 -5.81
N ALA A 61 0.90 -14.86 -5.24
CA ALA A 61 2.17 -14.65 -4.54
C ALA A 61 2.45 -15.67 -3.42
N ALA A 62 1.42 -16.21 -2.79
CA ALA A 62 1.57 -17.25 -1.76
C ALA A 62 2.00 -18.60 -2.33
N ARG A 63 1.86 -18.82 -3.65
CA ARG A 63 2.17 -20.07 -4.33
C ARG A 63 3.40 -19.97 -5.23
N MET A 64 3.85 -18.76 -5.52
CA MET A 64 5.03 -18.54 -6.34
C MET A 64 6.31 -18.91 -5.58
N PRO A 65 7.33 -19.48 -6.25
CA PRO A 65 8.69 -19.47 -5.72
C PRO A 65 9.11 -18.02 -5.45
N GLY A 66 9.93 -17.80 -4.42
CA GLY A 66 10.32 -16.45 -4.00
C GLY A 66 10.59 -16.34 -2.50
N PRO A 67 10.69 -15.10 -1.98
CA PRO A 67 11.21 -14.80 -0.65
C PRO A 67 10.62 -15.66 0.46
N ILE A 68 11.42 -16.30 1.31
CA ILE A 68 10.88 -17.06 2.46
C ILE A 68 10.06 -16.16 3.39
N SER A 69 10.45 -14.90 3.52
CA SER A 69 9.72 -13.92 4.35
C SER A 69 8.39 -13.51 3.73
N ASP A 70 7.30 -13.77 4.46
CA ASP A 70 5.96 -13.24 4.17
C ASP A 70 5.98 -11.72 3.95
N TRP A 71 6.81 -11.00 4.71
CA TRP A 71 6.89 -9.54 4.62
C TRP A 71 7.54 -9.08 3.32
N THR A 72 8.57 -9.78 2.87
CA THR A 72 9.27 -9.48 1.61
C THR A 72 8.41 -9.85 0.42
N ARG A 73 7.72 -11.00 0.46
CA ARG A 73 6.70 -11.34 -0.56
C ARG A 73 5.66 -10.22 -0.61
N LEU A 74 5.08 -9.87 0.52
CA LEU A 74 4.06 -8.82 0.58
C LEU A 74 4.56 -7.49 0.02
N TRP A 75 5.81 -7.10 0.29
CA TRP A 75 6.42 -5.90 -0.28
C TRP A 75 6.54 -5.99 -1.81
N VAL A 76 7.12 -7.07 -2.33
CA VAL A 76 7.34 -7.28 -3.78
C VAL A 76 6.02 -7.18 -4.54
N TRP A 77 4.95 -7.72 -3.96
CA TRP A 77 3.65 -7.76 -4.61
C TRP A 77 2.83 -6.47 -4.37
N ILE A 78 2.84 -5.86 -3.18
CA ILE A 78 2.05 -4.64 -2.93
C ILE A 78 2.79 -3.37 -3.34
N GLY A 79 4.11 -3.34 -3.25
CA GLY A 79 4.97 -2.19 -3.48
C GLY A 79 4.69 -1.45 -4.80
N PRO A 80 4.64 -2.13 -5.96
CA PRO A 80 4.31 -1.51 -7.25
C PRO A 80 2.97 -0.77 -7.27
N VAL A 81 1.91 -1.44 -6.81
CA VAL A 81 0.57 -0.84 -6.71
C VAL A 81 0.61 0.34 -5.75
N GLY A 82 1.40 0.19 -4.70
CA GLY A 82 1.51 1.16 -3.66
C GLY A 82 2.02 2.53 -4.09
N GLY A 83 3.08 2.57 -4.90
CA GLY A 83 3.60 3.81 -5.46
C GLY A 83 2.64 4.44 -6.48
N ALA A 84 1.98 3.60 -7.28
CA ALA A 84 0.98 4.06 -8.25
C ALA A 84 -0.24 4.71 -7.56
N LEU A 85 -0.69 4.15 -6.42
CA LEU A 85 -1.76 4.73 -5.62
C LEU A 85 -1.40 6.10 -5.04
N LEU A 86 -0.13 6.33 -4.66
CA LEU A 86 0.31 7.67 -4.26
C LEU A 86 0.20 8.67 -5.41
N CYS A 87 0.65 8.29 -6.61
CA CYS A 87 0.51 9.13 -7.81
C CYS A 87 -0.96 9.48 -8.08
N LEU A 88 -1.84 8.46 -8.07
CA LEU A 88 -3.28 8.66 -8.23
C LEU A 88 -3.86 9.56 -7.14
N GLY A 89 -3.46 9.35 -5.88
CA GLY A 89 -3.86 10.18 -4.75
C GLY A 89 -3.51 11.64 -4.94
N CYS A 90 -2.29 11.94 -5.41
CA CYS A 90 -1.84 13.30 -5.73
C CYS A 90 -2.68 13.93 -6.87
N LEU A 91 -2.97 13.18 -7.93
CA LEU A 91 -3.81 13.65 -9.04
C LEU A 91 -5.24 13.95 -8.57
N LEU A 92 -5.86 13.02 -7.84
CA LEU A 92 -7.20 13.17 -7.29
C LEU A 92 -7.27 14.28 -6.25
N GLY A 93 -6.25 14.43 -5.41
CA GLY A 93 -6.17 15.51 -4.43
C GLY A 93 -6.04 16.87 -5.10
N SER A 94 -5.27 16.97 -6.18
CA SER A 94 -5.14 18.19 -6.98
C SER A 94 -6.47 18.55 -7.64
N LEU A 95 -7.19 17.56 -8.19
CA LEU A 95 -8.54 17.75 -8.73
C LEU A 95 -9.54 18.16 -7.64
N ALA A 96 -9.51 17.53 -6.47
CA ALA A 96 -10.39 17.85 -5.35
C ALA A 96 -10.19 19.30 -4.88
N ASN A 97 -8.95 19.79 -4.84
CA ASN A 97 -8.65 21.18 -4.49
C ASN A 97 -9.14 22.20 -5.54
N LYS A 98 -9.33 21.79 -6.81
CA LYS A 98 -9.93 22.66 -7.84
C LYS A 98 -11.44 22.76 -7.72
N ILE A 99 -12.08 21.72 -7.21
CA ILE A 99 -13.55 21.61 -7.11
C ILE A 99 -14.06 22.09 -5.75
N SER A 100 -13.27 21.89 -4.70
CA SER A 100 -13.60 22.29 -3.32
C SER A 100 -13.03 23.67 -3.01
N PRO A 101 -13.78 24.56 -2.32
CA PRO A 101 -13.24 25.81 -1.80
C PRO A 101 -12.25 25.61 -0.64
N SER A 102 -12.10 24.38 -0.14
CA SER A 102 -11.18 24.02 0.93
C SER A 102 -10.14 23.00 0.47
N HIS A 103 -8.86 23.27 0.80
CA HIS A 103 -7.74 22.35 0.61
C HIS A 103 -7.84 21.07 1.46
N LEU A 104 -8.74 21.03 2.45
CA LEU A 104 -8.93 19.87 3.31
C LEU A 104 -9.36 18.64 2.52
N ALA A 105 -10.16 18.80 1.46
CA ALA A 105 -10.61 17.68 0.65
C ALA A 105 -9.45 16.99 -0.09
N GLY A 106 -8.61 17.76 -0.78
CA GLY A 106 -7.42 17.20 -1.43
C GLY A 106 -6.41 16.67 -0.42
N PHE A 107 -6.28 17.34 0.73
CA PHE A 107 -5.38 16.92 1.80
C PHE A 107 -5.80 15.57 2.40
N LEU A 108 -7.09 15.36 2.62
CA LEU A 108 -7.64 14.07 3.04
C LEU A 108 -7.31 13.01 2.00
N VAL A 109 -7.63 13.23 0.72
CA VAL A 109 -7.38 12.24 -0.35
C VAL A 109 -5.90 11.84 -0.38
N VAL A 110 -4.98 12.80 -0.39
CA VAL A 110 -3.55 12.52 -0.46
C VAL A 110 -3.05 11.83 0.81
N GLY A 111 -3.54 12.24 1.98
CA GLY A 111 -3.20 11.62 3.27
C GLY A 111 -3.52 10.12 3.34
N HIS A 112 -4.60 9.67 2.68
CA HIS A 112 -4.95 8.25 2.65
C HIS A 112 -3.95 7.41 1.85
N PHE A 113 -3.44 7.96 0.75
CA PHE A 113 -2.50 7.25 -0.12
C PHE A 113 -1.05 7.39 0.34
N SER A 114 -0.68 8.54 0.91
CA SER A 114 0.67 8.80 1.40
C SER A 114 1.04 7.95 2.61
N GLY A 115 0.12 7.73 3.55
CA GLY A 115 0.37 6.90 4.73
C GLY A 115 0.76 5.47 4.35
N GLY A 116 0.04 4.86 3.40
CA GLY A 116 0.38 3.53 2.88
C GLY A 116 1.72 3.51 2.14
N ALA A 117 1.95 4.45 1.21
CA ALA A 117 3.20 4.51 0.45
C ALA A 117 4.42 4.73 1.35
N LEU A 118 4.33 5.60 2.37
CA LEU A 118 5.40 5.81 3.33
C LEU A 118 5.67 4.57 4.19
N ALA A 119 4.64 3.82 4.58
CA ALA A 119 4.82 2.57 5.32
C ALA A 119 5.58 1.52 4.49
N TRP A 120 5.30 1.44 3.19
CA TRP A 120 6.01 0.53 2.28
C TRP A 120 7.44 0.97 2.01
N VAL A 121 7.68 2.26 1.86
CA VAL A 121 9.05 2.80 1.74
C VAL A 121 9.83 2.57 3.04
N ALA A 122 9.20 2.77 4.19
CA ALA A 122 9.80 2.46 5.48
C ALA A 122 10.12 0.97 5.60
N ALA A 123 9.30 0.09 5.01
CA ALA A 123 9.50 -1.36 5.02
C ALA A 123 10.63 -1.85 4.09
N LEU A 124 11.06 -1.04 3.12
CA LEU A 124 12.05 -1.39 2.09
C LEU A 124 13.41 -1.85 2.65
N PRO A 125 14.00 -1.23 3.69
CA PRO A 125 15.29 -1.65 4.24
C PRO A 125 15.30 -3.08 4.80
N TRP A 126 14.14 -3.66 5.07
CA TRP A 126 14.02 -5.07 5.44
C TRP A 126 13.73 -5.95 4.22
N ALA A 127 12.82 -5.53 3.35
CA ALA A 127 12.41 -6.33 2.19
C ALA A 127 13.51 -6.47 1.12
N ALA A 128 14.23 -5.40 0.79
CA ALA A 128 15.21 -5.45 -0.29
C ALA A 128 16.41 -6.36 0.03
N PRO A 129 17.09 -6.25 1.21
CA PRO A 129 18.20 -7.14 1.52
C PRO A 129 17.79 -8.59 1.63
N ASP A 130 16.58 -8.85 2.14
CA ASP A 130 16.03 -10.20 2.24
C ASP A 130 15.82 -10.82 0.85
N LEU A 131 15.24 -10.04 -0.08
CA LEU A 131 15.07 -10.48 -1.48
C LEU A 131 16.41 -10.78 -2.16
N TYR A 132 17.45 -9.96 -1.95
CA TYR A 132 18.76 -10.18 -2.59
C TYR A 132 19.60 -11.28 -1.94
N ARG A 133 19.26 -11.71 -0.73
CA ARG A 133 19.92 -12.83 -0.02
C ARG A 133 19.26 -14.16 -0.30
N ASP A 134 18.00 -14.15 -0.74
CA ASP A 134 17.24 -15.35 -1.02
C ASP A 134 17.67 -15.97 -2.36
N PRO A 135 18.19 -17.21 -2.38
CA PRO A 135 18.60 -17.88 -3.62
C PRO A 135 17.41 -18.23 -4.52
N ASP A 136 16.20 -18.35 -3.98
CA ASP A 136 14.98 -18.69 -4.71
C ASP A 136 14.28 -17.45 -5.29
N ALA A 137 14.80 -16.25 -5.02
CA ALA A 137 14.31 -15.01 -5.59
C ALA A 137 14.72 -14.87 -7.08
N GLY A 138 13.75 -15.10 -7.96
CA GLY A 138 13.92 -15.07 -9.39
C GLY A 138 13.91 -13.67 -10.01
N TYR A 139 13.85 -13.64 -11.34
CA TYR A 139 13.79 -12.42 -12.14
C TYR A 139 12.51 -11.61 -11.89
N VAL A 140 11.38 -12.29 -11.67
CA VAL A 140 10.06 -11.65 -11.49
C VAL A 140 10.04 -10.82 -10.22
N GLU A 141 10.51 -11.36 -9.10
CA GLU A 141 10.51 -10.70 -7.80
C GLU A 141 11.43 -9.48 -7.80
N LYS A 142 12.61 -9.60 -8.43
CA LYS A 142 13.55 -8.48 -8.62
C LYS A 142 12.98 -7.40 -9.52
N THR A 143 12.25 -7.78 -10.56
CA THR A 143 11.56 -6.84 -11.46
C THR A 143 10.44 -6.11 -10.73
N LEU A 144 9.63 -6.83 -9.94
CA LEU A 144 8.58 -6.27 -9.09
C LEU A 144 9.17 -5.36 -8.00
N LEU A 145 10.32 -5.70 -7.41
CA LEU A 145 11.04 -4.82 -6.49
C LEU A 145 11.38 -3.48 -7.18
N ASN A 146 12.03 -3.55 -8.34
CA ASN A 146 12.41 -2.36 -9.11
C ASN A 146 11.20 -1.54 -9.57
N LEU A 147 10.12 -2.19 -9.99
CA LEU A 147 8.87 -1.53 -10.34
C LEU A 147 8.24 -0.85 -9.10
N GLY A 148 8.33 -1.49 -7.94
CA GLY A 148 7.94 -0.91 -6.65
C GLY A 148 8.72 0.36 -6.34
N LEU A 149 10.05 0.33 -6.50
CA LEU A 149 10.90 1.50 -6.31
C LEU A 149 10.56 2.62 -7.30
N PHE A 150 10.42 2.27 -8.58
CA PHE A 150 10.10 3.23 -9.63
C PHE A 150 8.75 3.90 -9.39
N THR A 151 7.70 3.13 -9.09
CA THR A 151 6.36 3.67 -8.84
C THR A 151 6.31 4.54 -7.58
N HIS A 152 7.05 4.21 -6.52
CA HIS A 152 7.16 5.06 -5.34
C HIS A 152 7.91 6.36 -5.65
N ALA A 153 9.03 6.28 -6.37
CA ALA A 153 9.77 7.46 -6.81
C ALA A 153 8.88 8.38 -7.67
N LEU A 154 8.10 7.80 -8.59
CA LEU A 154 7.13 8.54 -9.40
C LEU A 154 6.01 9.14 -8.55
N GLY A 155 5.50 8.42 -7.55
CA GLY A 155 4.50 8.92 -6.61
C GLY A 155 4.99 10.14 -5.83
N PHE A 156 6.21 10.08 -5.29
CA PHE A 156 6.84 11.23 -4.62
C PHE A 156 7.13 12.37 -5.59
N LEU A 157 7.61 12.08 -6.79
CA LEU A 157 7.81 13.10 -7.82
C LEU A 157 6.49 13.80 -8.15
N THR A 158 5.40 13.05 -8.28
CA THR A 158 4.05 13.57 -8.52
C THR A 158 3.55 14.39 -7.34
N PHE A 159 3.87 13.99 -6.10
CA PHE A 159 3.64 14.85 -4.94
C PHE A 159 4.39 16.18 -5.14
N PHE A 160 5.71 16.18 -5.30
CA PHE A 160 6.47 17.43 -5.42
C PHE A 160 6.07 18.31 -6.62
N LEU A 161 5.70 17.72 -7.76
CA LEU A 161 5.42 18.47 -9.00
C LEU A 161 3.94 18.81 -9.21
N VAL A 162 3.02 18.00 -8.69
CA VAL A 162 1.59 18.08 -9.02
C VAL A 162 0.71 18.37 -7.80
N TYR A 163 1.01 17.77 -6.64
CA TYR A 163 0.27 18.00 -5.39
C TYR A 163 1.18 18.56 -4.30
N PRO A 164 1.13 19.88 -4.08
CA PRO A 164 -0.11 20.60 -3.79
C PRO A 164 -0.41 21.68 -4.84
N GLY A 165 0.30 21.66 -5.97
CA GLY A 165 0.31 22.72 -6.97
C GLY A 165 1.10 23.92 -6.47
N THR A 166 2.43 23.85 -6.48
CA THR A 166 3.39 24.93 -6.16
C THR A 166 3.18 25.70 -4.84
N HIS A 167 2.20 25.33 -4.01
CA HIS A 167 1.87 26.04 -2.78
C HIS A 167 3.01 25.85 -1.78
N PRO A 168 3.75 26.92 -1.44
CA PRO A 168 4.99 26.83 -0.67
C PRO A 168 4.79 26.33 0.77
N GLU A 169 3.55 26.37 1.27
CA GLU A 169 3.21 25.95 2.62
C GLU A 169 3.20 24.44 2.81
N PHE A 170 2.99 23.66 1.76
CA PHE A 170 2.88 22.20 1.83
C PHE A 170 4.24 21.53 1.57
N SER A 171 5.06 21.50 2.61
CA SER A 171 6.37 20.82 2.63
C SER A 171 6.27 19.31 2.82
N ILE A 172 7.41 18.59 2.81
CA ILE A 172 7.50 17.18 3.26
C ILE A 172 6.89 17.01 4.66
N GLY A 173 6.98 18.03 5.52
CA GLY A 173 6.34 18.03 6.84
C GLY A 173 4.82 17.83 6.76
N TRP A 174 4.16 18.30 5.71
CA TRP A 174 2.73 18.06 5.48
C TRP A 174 2.41 16.66 4.99
N LEU A 175 3.31 16.05 4.21
CA LEU A 175 3.17 14.64 3.86
C LEU A 175 3.26 13.77 5.12
N LEU A 176 4.24 14.04 5.98
CA LEU A 176 4.42 13.35 7.26
C LEU A 176 3.26 13.63 8.23
N ALA A 177 2.80 14.88 8.31
CA ALA A 177 1.62 15.24 9.11
C ALA A 177 0.38 14.54 8.59
N SER A 178 0.17 14.47 7.27
CA SER A 178 -0.94 13.73 6.68
C SER A 178 -0.86 12.25 7.08
N ALA A 179 0.30 11.61 6.89
CA ALA A 179 0.48 10.21 7.28
C ALA A 179 0.26 9.98 8.78
N TYR A 180 0.71 10.91 9.63
CA TYR A 180 0.53 10.86 11.08
C TYR A 180 -0.95 11.02 11.51
N PHE A 181 -1.64 12.05 11.01
CA PHE A 181 -3.02 12.35 11.39
C PHE A 181 -4.02 11.38 10.78
N PHE A 182 -3.68 10.81 9.62
CA PHE A 182 -4.62 10.04 8.85
C PHE A 182 -4.33 8.54 8.91
N ASN A 183 -3.09 8.08 9.13
CA ASN A 183 -2.75 6.69 9.49
C ASN A 183 -3.48 5.59 8.70
N PHE A 184 -3.92 5.88 7.47
CA PHE A 184 -4.88 5.06 6.71
C PHE A 184 -4.20 3.94 5.91
N ILE A 185 -3.20 3.28 6.51
CA ILE A 185 -2.55 2.11 5.92
C ILE A 185 -3.60 1.06 5.54
N LEU A 186 -4.69 0.92 6.33
CA LEU A 186 -5.77 -0.01 6.05
C LEU A 186 -6.52 0.29 4.74
N TYR A 187 -6.92 1.53 4.49
CA TYR A 187 -7.64 1.90 3.26
C TYR A 187 -6.77 1.70 2.05
N TYR A 188 -5.51 2.11 2.15
CA TYR A 188 -4.52 1.84 1.13
C TYR A 188 -4.38 0.35 0.84
N LEU A 189 -4.25 -0.49 1.86
CA LEU A 189 -4.14 -1.94 1.69
C LEU A 189 -5.41 -2.54 1.08
N MET A 190 -6.59 -2.03 1.42
CA MET A 190 -7.84 -2.45 0.79
C MET A 190 -7.91 -2.05 -0.68
N VAL A 191 -7.47 -0.85 -1.05
CA VAL A 191 -7.42 -0.46 -2.46
C VAL A 191 -6.39 -1.32 -3.20
N SER A 192 -5.22 -1.56 -2.62
CA SER A 192 -4.21 -2.46 -3.18
C SER A 192 -4.74 -3.89 -3.37
N VAL A 193 -5.49 -4.40 -2.39
CA VAL A 193 -6.22 -5.67 -2.48
C VAL A 193 -7.16 -5.68 -3.69
N LEU A 194 -7.98 -4.63 -3.85
CA LEU A 194 -8.95 -4.55 -4.93
C LEU A 194 -8.28 -4.47 -6.30
N CYS A 195 -7.21 -3.68 -6.42
CA CYS A 195 -6.38 -3.61 -7.61
C CYS A 195 -5.82 -4.98 -7.96
N TRP A 196 -5.28 -5.71 -6.99
CA TRP A 196 -4.75 -7.05 -7.22
C TRP A 196 -5.84 -8.06 -7.55
N ALA A 197 -6.99 -8.03 -6.87
CA ALA A 197 -8.12 -8.88 -7.22
C ALA A 197 -8.58 -8.66 -8.66
N ALA A 198 -8.52 -7.41 -9.14
CA ALA A 198 -8.81 -7.09 -10.54
C ALA A 198 -7.72 -7.61 -11.50
N ILE A 199 -6.43 -7.43 -11.18
CA ILE A 199 -5.31 -7.93 -12.00
C ILE A 199 -5.35 -9.46 -12.09
N PHE A 200 -5.52 -10.15 -10.96
CA PHE A 200 -5.55 -11.61 -10.90
C PHE A 200 -6.78 -12.25 -11.53
N ARG A 201 -7.79 -11.46 -11.88
CA ARG A 201 -8.88 -11.92 -12.73
C ARG A 201 -8.40 -12.23 -14.15
N PHE A 202 -7.39 -11.51 -14.63
CA PHE A 202 -6.92 -11.59 -16.03
C PHE A 202 -5.55 -12.26 -16.16
N TRP A 203 -4.79 -12.33 -15.08
CA TRP A 203 -3.47 -12.96 -15.08
C TRP A 203 -3.33 -13.89 -13.87
N ARG A 204 -2.97 -15.15 -14.12
CA ARG A 204 -2.56 -16.10 -13.08
C ARG A 204 -1.16 -16.58 -13.43
N PRO A 205 -0.19 -16.47 -12.52
CA PRO A 205 1.11 -17.06 -12.78
C PRO A 205 0.98 -18.59 -12.78
N VAL A 206 1.74 -19.23 -13.66
CA VAL A 206 1.84 -20.69 -13.73
C VAL A 206 2.73 -21.13 -12.57
N VAL A 207 2.21 -22.01 -11.71
CA VAL A 207 2.98 -22.66 -10.65
C VAL A 207 3.41 -24.03 -11.16
N GLU A 208 4.58 -24.55 -10.76
CA GLU A 208 5.04 -25.89 -11.16
C GLU A 208 4.00 -26.99 -10.87
N ASP A 209 3.23 -26.85 -9.79
CA ASP A 209 2.11 -27.75 -9.45
C ASP A 209 0.93 -27.71 -10.44
N ASP A 210 0.83 -26.66 -11.29
CA ASP A 210 -0.17 -26.53 -12.35
C ASP A 210 0.29 -27.17 -13.68
N ILE A 211 1.55 -27.64 -13.77
CA ILE A 211 2.07 -28.38 -14.91
C ILE A 211 1.63 -29.84 -14.75
N GLU A 212 0.73 -30.32 -15.61
CA GLU A 212 0.36 -31.74 -15.64
C GLU A 212 1.64 -32.60 -15.74
N PRO A 213 1.78 -33.67 -14.91
CA PRO A 213 2.91 -34.59 -15.01
C PRO A 213 2.81 -35.35 -16.33
N GLY A 214 3.37 -34.79 -17.39
CA GLY A 214 3.25 -35.35 -18.74
C GLY A 214 3.77 -34.48 -19.87
N ILE A 215 4.08 -33.20 -19.64
CA ILE A 215 4.85 -32.42 -20.61
C ILE A 215 6.32 -32.58 -20.25
N GLU A 216 6.95 -33.61 -20.81
CA GLU A 216 8.41 -33.67 -20.93
C GLU A 216 8.86 -32.34 -21.53
N VAL A 217 9.60 -31.56 -20.74
CA VAL A 217 10.43 -30.49 -21.28
C VAL A 217 11.36 -31.21 -22.25
N LEU A 218 11.12 -31.05 -23.54
CA LEU A 218 12.05 -31.50 -24.57
C LEU A 218 13.39 -30.84 -24.24
N ASP A 219 14.32 -31.63 -23.72
CA ASP A 219 15.73 -31.29 -23.68
C ASP A 219 16.08 -30.92 -25.13
N ILE A 220 16.23 -29.61 -25.36
CA ILE A 220 16.88 -29.12 -26.55
C ILE A 220 18.33 -29.50 -26.31
N GLU A 221 18.75 -30.65 -26.85
CA GLU A 221 20.16 -30.95 -27.03
C GLU A 221 20.74 -29.75 -27.79
N GLU A 222 21.54 -28.94 -27.08
CA GLU A 222 22.43 -28.00 -27.73
C GLU A 222 23.41 -28.84 -28.55
N ASP A 223 23.14 -28.95 -29.85
CA ASP A 223 24.12 -29.43 -30.82
C ASP A 223 25.32 -28.48 -30.75
N GLU A 224 26.37 -28.91 -30.03
CA GLU A 224 27.71 -28.36 -30.14
C GLU A 224 28.25 -28.70 -31.55
N GLU A 225 28.21 -27.72 -32.47
CA GLU A 225 29.09 -27.65 -33.65
C GLU A 225 30.17 -26.56 -33.48
#